data_AF-A0A525BW97-F1
#
_entry.id   AF-A0A525BW97-F1
#
_cell.length_a   1.000
_cell.length_b   1.000
_cell.length_c   1.000
_cell.angle_alpha   90.00
_cell.angle_beta   90.00
_cell.angle_gamma   90.00
#
_symmetry.space_group_name_H-M   'P 1'
#
loop_
_entity.id
_entity.type
_entity.pdbx_description
1 polymer ?
#
loop_
_entity_poly.entity_id
_entity_poly.type
_entity_poly.pdbx_seq_one_letter_code
_entity_poly.pdbx_strand_id
1 'polypeptide(L)'
;MAVIEGERRRTRISQLDREEEQHRELIDFKMVTFSLGGKDYGIDIMKVKEIAKYSQFTYVPNAPHFVQGVYNLRGDIISIIDLRKMFNLPVGEEDGVRNGLILRLDNRLLGIIVDKIDKVVGISSSSIQPPHPIFGDINIKFISGVVEHEKRLYIILDVERIFRKEEEKEESSNVNERRDTEDVPAVQKGPDLNASTEQLDRSFINETLQTFANFHVTDVNRKWVERRFDDWRSIRKGVSKPVQLEGPEDAQEFLQPFYSPYNSMLWSEAYCKQVEQYLPETLGKNIVVWNPGCGRGLETYSLACILKARYPESLIKIWAVDKDLMAISAAPTISFSPGDVPEHFKPFMVEGTKGLGFSSDIKDSILFEYSDITNGSTVPDCDFILARDIVSFLNQAQQQALIAEFSEKLRPQGLLFLGKNEYPDSNDWECFGKDAVSVARKL
;
A
#
# COMPACT_ATOMS: atom_id res chain seq x y z
N MET A 1 -0.22 -29.16 -74.08
CA MET A 1 0.24 -27.96 -73.35
C MET A 1 -0.76 -27.43 -72.32
N ALA A 2 -2.07 -27.54 -72.52
CA ALA A 2 -3.08 -27.00 -71.58
C ALA A 2 -3.18 -27.71 -70.20
N VAL A 3 -2.72 -28.96 -70.06
CA VAL A 3 -2.81 -29.70 -68.79
C VAL A 3 -1.73 -29.28 -67.78
N ILE A 4 -0.55 -28.88 -68.26
CA ILE A 4 0.61 -28.51 -67.41
C ILE A 4 0.44 -27.10 -66.80
N GLU A 5 -0.32 -26.22 -67.47
CA GLU A 5 -0.68 -24.88 -66.92
C GLU A 5 -1.76 -24.95 -65.84
N GLY A 6 -2.66 -25.95 -65.89
CA GLY A 6 -3.72 -26.14 -64.88
C GLY A 6 -3.20 -26.63 -63.53
N GLU A 7 -2.19 -27.50 -63.52
CA GLU A 7 -1.55 -27.99 -62.29
C GLU A 7 -0.67 -26.92 -61.63
N ARG A 8 0.10 -26.15 -62.41
CA ARG A 8 0.88 -25.01 -61.88
C ARG A 8 0.02 -23.89 -61.29
N ARG A 9 -1.21 -23.69 -61.77
CA ARG A 9 -2.17 -22.72 -61.21
C ARG A 9 -2.80 -23.22 -59.91
N ARG A 10 -3.08 -24.51 -59.77
CA ARG A 10 -3.63 -25.12 -58.54
C ARG A 10 -2.61 -25.15 -57.40
N THR A 11 -1.33 -25.43 -57.68
CA THR A 11 -0.29 -25.42 -56.65
C THR A 11 0.03 -24.00 -56.14
N ARG A 12 -0.06 -22.98 -57.01
CA ARG A 12 0.20 -21.58 -56.65
C ARG A 12 -0.91 -20.96 -55.81
N ILE A 13 -2.17 -21.32 -56.08
CA ILE A 13 -3.32 -20.91 -55.25
C ILE A 13 -3.25 -21.61 -53.88
N SER A 14 -2.89 -22.90 -53.81
CA SER A 14 -2.71 -23.60 -52.52
C SER A 14 -1.50 -23.15 -51.69
N GLN A 15 -0.51 -22.49 -52.32
CA GLN A 15 0.63 -21.89 -51.62
C GLN A 15 0.32 -20.48 -51.14
N LEU A 16 -0.41 -19.68 -51.92
CA LEU A 16 -0.92 -18.37 -51.51
C LEU A 16 -1.97 -18.49 -50.39
N ASP A 17 -2.88 -19.47 -50.48
CA ASP A 17 -3.85 -19.75 -49.41
C ASP A 17 -3.15 -20.26 -48.13
N ARG A 18 -2.01 -20.98 -48.24
CA ARG A 18 -1.20 -21.41 -47.09
C ARG A 18 -0.32 -20.31 -46.50
N GLU A 19 0.12 -19.34 -47.30
CA GLU A 19 0.83 -18.14 -46.84
C GLU A 19 -0.13 -17.13 -46.18
N GLU A 20 -1.36 -16.99 -46.68
CA GLU A 20 -2.43 -16.21 -46.04
C GLU A 20 -2.90 -16.84 -44.72
N GLU A 21 -2.89 -18.17 -44.59
CA GLU A 21 -3.23 -18.84 -43.34
C GLU A 21 -2.11 -18.79 -42.28
N GLN A 22 -0.85 -18.57 -42.71
CA GLN A 22 0.32 -18.34 -41.84
C GLN A 22 0.46 -16.90 -41.32
N HIS A 23 -0.36 -15.97 -41.82
CA HIS A 23 -0.38 -14.56 -41.37
C HIS A 23 -1.76 -14.12 -40.85
N ARG A 24 -2.49 -15.02 -40.19
CA ARG A 24 -3.37 -14.55 -39.11
C ARG A 24 -2.45 -14.09 -37.98
N GLU A 25 -2.14 -12.79 -37.93
CA GLU A 25 -1.62 -12.19 -36.71
C GLU A 25 -2.53 -12.66 -35.57
N LEU A 26 -1.98 -13.46 -34.67
CA LEU A 26 -2.73 -14.03 -33.56
C LEU A 26 -3.07 -12.86 -32.64
N ILE A 27 -4.29 -12.34 -32.79
CA ILE A 27 -4.82 -11.29 -31.91
C ILE A 27 -5.18 -11.94 -30.58
N ASP A 28 -4.20 -12.01 -29.69
CA ASP A 28 -4.30 -12.57 -28.34
C ASP A 28 -4.28 -11.48 -27.24
N PHE A 29 -4.01 -10.21 -27.61
CA PHE A 29 -4.08 -9.07 -26.71
C PHE A 29 -5.02 -7.99 -27.25
N LYS A 30 -5.87 -7.44 -26.39
CA LYS A 30 -6.79 -6.35 -26.72
C LYS A 30 -6.63 -5.23 -25.71
N MET A 31 -6.62 -4.00 -26.20
CA MET A 31 -6.48 -2.81 -25.36
C MET A 31 -7.51 -1.76 -25.70
N VAL A 32 -7.97 -1.03 -24.68
CA VAL A 32 -8.71 0.22 -24.85
C VAL A 32 -7.67 1.32 -25.05
N THR A 33 -7.75 2.01 -26.20
CA THR A 33 -6.82 3.08 -26.54
C THR A 33 -7.40 4.45 -26.25
N PHE A 34 -6.55 5.36 -25.80
CA PHE A 34 -6.91 6.74 -25.46
C PHE A 34 -5.70 7.66 -25.61
N SER A 35 -5.94 8.95 -25.62
CA SER A 35 -4.87 9.97 -25.66
C SER A 35 -4.67 10.66 -24.31
N LEU A 36 -3.42 10.97 -24.01
CA LEU A 36 -3.00 11.85 -22.92
C LEU A 36 -1.90 12.78 -23.43
N GLY A 37 -2.09 14.09 -23.29
CA GLY A 37 -1.07 15.09 -23.65
C GLY A 37 -0.62 15.01 -25.11
N GLY A 38 -1.48 14.54 -26.02
CA GLY A 38 -1.17 14.37 -27.44
C GLY A 38 -0.43 13.07 -27.81
N LYS A 39 -0.22 12.14 -26.86
CA LYS A 39 0.33 10.80 -27.12
C LYS A 39 -0.74 9.73 -26.95
N ASP A 40 -0.54 8.60 -27.63
CA ASP A 40 -1.46 7.46 -27.63
C ASP A 40 -1.06 6.40 -26.60
N TYR A 41 -2.01 6.03 -25.76
CA TYR A 41 -1.86 5.04 -24.70
C TYR A 41 -2.84 3.89 -24.88
N GLY A 42 -2.52 2.76 -24.26
CA GLY A 42 -3.36 1.58 -24.19
C GLY A 42 -3.41 1.01 -22.79
N ILE A 43 -4.57 0.52 -22.37
CA ILE A 43 -4.74 -0.33 -21.19
C ILE A 43 -5.36 -1.64 -21.65
N ASP A 44 -4.86 -2.77 -21.13
CA ASP A 44 -5.44 -4.09 -21.36
C ASP A 44 -6.97 -4.05 -21.09
N ILE A 45 -7.74 -4.49 -22.08
CA ILE A 45 -9.20 -4.49 -21.99
C ILE A 45 -9.71 -5.31 -20.80
N MET A 46 -8.95 -6.33 -20.37
CA MET A 46 -9.30 -7.17 -19.23
C MET A 46 -9.30 -6.39 -17.92
N LYS A 47 -8.56 -5.27 -17.86
CA LYS A 47 -8.53 -4.35 -16.72
C LYS A 47 -9.58 -3.25 -16.82
N VAL A 48 -10.32 -3.11 -17.92
CA VAL A 48 -11.33 -2.07 -18.10
C VAL A 48 -12.72 -2.64 -17.82
N LYS A 49 -13.41 -2.10 -16.80
CA LYS A 49 -14.81 -2.44 -16.50
C LYS A 49 -15.77 -1.72 -17.44
N GLU A 50 -15.62 -0.41 -17.59
CA GLU A 50 -16.47 0.39 -18.49
C GLU A 50 -15.83 1.74 -18.86
N ILE A 51 -16.31 2.31 -19.97
CA ILE A 51 -16.01 3.69 -20.37
C ILE A 51 -17.02 4.62 -19.69
N ALA A 52 -16.52 5.64 -19.00
CA ALA A 52 -17.31 6.59 -18.24
C ALA A 52 -17.15 8.02 -18.77
N LYS A 53 -18.14 8.85 -18.49
CA LYS A 53 -18.09 10.30 -18.64
C LYS A 53 -18.39 10.94 -17.29
N TYR A 54 -17.46 11.73 -16.78
CA TYR A 54 -17.59 12.37 -15.49
C TYR A 54 -17.99 13.82 -15.66
N SER A 55 -19.00 14.27 -14.93
CA SER A 55 -19.47 15.67 -14.97
C SER A 55 -19.24 16.41 -13.66
N GLN A 56 -19.38 15.71 -12.52
CA GLN A 56 -19.19 16.26 -11.19
C GLN A 56 -18.51 15.22 -10.30
N PHE A 57 -17.57 15.68 -9.50
CA PHE A 57 -16.88 14.88 -8.50
C PHE A 57 -17.29 15.35 -7.11
N THR A 58 -17.39 14.41 -6.16
CA THR A 58 -17.44 14.78 -4.75
C THR A 58 -16.01 15.04 -4.30
N TYR A 59 -15.75 16.27 -3.86
CA TYR A 59 -14.43 16.71 -3.41
C TYR A 59 -13.92 15.85 -2.25
N VAL A 60 -12.63 15.51 -2.31
CA VAL A 60 -11.91 14.79 -1.25
C VAL A 60 -10.83 15.73 -0.71
N PRO A 61 -10.95 16.22 0.53
CA PRO A 61 -9.95 17.08 1.15
C PRO A 61 -8.57 16.41 1.21
N ASN A 62 -7.52 17.20 0.97
CA ASN A 62 -6.10 16.80 1.07
C ASN A 62 -5.70 15.60 0.18
N ALA A 63 -6.50 15.27 -0.83
CA ALA A 63 -6.11 14.28 -1.83
C ALA A 63 -4.91 14.82 -2.65
N PRO A 64 -4.00 13.94 -3.12
CA PRO A 64 -2.95 14.33 -4.05
C PRO A 64 -3.53 15.11 -5.21
N HIS A 65 -2.77 16.07 -5.74
CA HIS A 65 -3.23 16.96 -6.80
C HIS A 65 -3.77 16.23 -8.04
N PHE A 66 -3.37 14.98 -8.26
CA PHE A 66 -3.87 14.12 -9.33
C PHE A 66 -5.20 13.41 -9.06
N VAL A 67 -5.75 13.50 -7.86
CA VAL A 67 -7.07 12.96 -7.51
C VAL A 67 -8.11 14.06 -7.65
N GLN A 68 -9.10 13.85 -8.51
CA GLN A 68 -10.17 14.83 -8.73
C GLN A 68 -11.30 14.70 -7.71
N GLY A 69 -11.40 13.55 -7.05
CA GLY A 69 -12.40 13.27 -6.01
C GLY A 69 -12.97 11.86 -6.16
N VAL A 70 -14.21 11.67 -5.69
CA VAL A 70 -14.94 10.41 -5.87
C VAL A 70 -16.18 10.58 -6.73
N TYR A 71 -16.54 9.49 -7.42
CA TYR A 71 -17.69 9.40 -8.30
C TYR A 71 -18.58 8.22 -7.90
N ASN A 72 -19.89 8.44 -7.81
CA ASN A 72 -20.84 7.40 -7.50
C ASN A 72 -21.31 6.71 -8.79
N LEU A 73 -20.84 5.48 -9.01
CA LEU A 73 -21.30 4.64 -10.10
C LEU A 73 -22.22 3.55 -9.54
N ARG A 74 -23.53 3.73 -9.71
CA ARG A 74 -24.56 2.72 -9.34
C ARG A 74 -24.47 2.25 -7.89
N GLY A 75 -24.05 3.12 -6.96
CA GLY A 75 -23.90 2.81 -5.54
C GLY A 75 -22.46 2.51 -5.11
N ASP A 76 -21.57 2.22 -6.06
CA ASP A 76 -20.14 2.06 -5.82
C ASP A 76 -19.46 3.44 -5.83
N ILE A 77 -18.74 3.76 -4.76
CA ILE A 77 -17.93 4.99 -4.69
C ILE A 77 -16.56 4.67 -5.27
N ILE A 78 -16.22 5.37 -6.35
CA ILE A 78 -15.02 5.12 -7.15
C ILE A 78 -14.14 6.37 -7.12
N SER A 79 -12.89 6.23 -6.68
CA SER A 79 -11.89 7.29 -6.73
C SER A 79 -11.52 7.62 -8.17
N ILE A 80 -11.49 8.90 -8.51
CA ILE A 80 -11.19 9.37 -9.86
C ILE A 80 -9.82 10.06 -9.89
N ILE A 81 -8.92 9.53 -10.69
CA ILE A 81 -7.55 10.00 -10.87
C ILE A 81 -7.39 10.63 -12.25
N ASP A 82 -6.81 11.82 -12.29
CA ASP A 82 -6.40 12.50 -13.52
C ASP A 82 -4.98 12.06 -13.92
N LEU A 83 -4.88 11.27 -14.99
CA LEU A 83 -3.59 10.75 -15.45
C LEU A 83 -2.65 11.84 -15.96
N ARG A 84 -3.15 12.97 -16.47
CA ARG A 84 -2.25 14.08 -16.84
C ARG A 84 -1.59 14.64 -15.60
N LYS A 85 -2.37 14.89 -14.54
CA LYS A 85 -1.82 15.36 -13.26
C LYS A 85 -0.88 14.31 -12.65
N MET A 86 -1.27 13.03 -12.64
CA MET A 86 -0.45 11.95 -12.08
C MET A 86 0.90 11.79 -12.78
N PHE A 87 0.92 11.95 -14.10
CA PHE A 87 2.15 11.90 -14.91
C PHE A 87 2.81 13.27 -15.10
N ASN A 88 2.36 14.28 -14.37
CA ASN A 88 2.90 15.64 -14.42
C ASN A 88 2.95 16.24 -15.85
N LEU A 89 1.97 15.88 -16.68
CA LEU A 89 1.78 16.36 -18.05
C LEU A 89 0.97 17.68 -18.05
N PRO A 90 1.11 18.53 -19.09
CA PRO A 90 0.33 19.76 -19.20
C PRO A 90 -1.18 19.49 -19.13
N VAL A 91 -1.90 20.14 -18.23
CA VAL A 91 -3.36 19.98 -18.06
C VAL A 91 -4.09 21.06 -18.88
N GLY A 92 -5.15 20.67 -19.60
CA GLY A 92 -6.01 21.61 -20.33
C GLY A 92 -7.07 22.25 -19.43
N GLU A 93 -7.94 23.09 -19.99
CA GLU A 93 -9.01 23.77 -19.23
C GLU A 93 -9.87 22.80 -18.41
N GLU A 94 -10.26 23.23 -17.21
CA GLU A 94 -10.84 22.35 -16.17
C GLU A 94 -12.36 22.20 -16.23
N ASP A 95 -13.04 22.88 -17.16
CA ASP A 95 -14.50 22.92 -17.19
C ASP A 95 -15.13 21.91 -18.19
N GLY A 96 -16.06 21.09 -17.69
CA GLY A 96 -16.96 20.28 -18.52
C GLY A 96 -16.92 18.77 -18.26
N VAL A 97 -17.56 18.02 -19.16
CA VAL A 97 -17.64 16.55 -19.09
C VAL A 97 -16.30 15.93 -19.48
N ARG A 98 -15.67 15.21 -18.55
CA ARG A 98 -14.39 14.52 -18.72
C ARG A 98 -14.60 13.09 -19.23
N ASN A 99 -13.75 12.63 -20.16
CA ASN A 99 -13.73 11.22 -20.56
C ASN A 99 -12.91 10.41 -19.55
N GLY A 100 -13.33 9.17 -19.29
CA GLY A 100 -12.60 8.32 -18.39
C GLY A 100 -12.88 6.84 -18.53
N LEU A 101 -12.05 6.05 -17.87
CA LEU A 101 -12.16 4.60 -17.81
C LEU A 101 -12.34 4.19 -16.36
N ILE A 102 -13.26 3.28 -16.11
CA ILE A 102 -13.35 2.59 -14.83
C ILE A 102 -12.59 1.28 -14.97
N LEU A 103 -11.51 1.18 -14.24
CA LEU A 103 -10.61 0.05 -14.20
C LEU A 103 -11.03 -0.92 -13.09
N ARG A 104 -10.74 -2.20 -13.31
CA ARG A 104 -10.82 -3.26 -12.32
C ARG A 104 -9.41 -3.75 -12.03
N LEU A 105 -8.98 -3.55 -10.79
CA LEU A 105 -7.70 -4.00 -10.28
C LEU A 105 -7.99 -4.91 -9.08
N ASP A 106 -7.64 -6.19 -9.19
CA ASP A 106 -8.04 -7.23 -8.23
C ASP A 106 -9.55 -7.17 -7.89
N ASN A 107 -9.88 -6.91 -6.63
CA ASN A 107 -11.24 -6.79 -6.12
C ASN A 107 -11.74 -5.33 -6.00
N ARG A 108 -11.11 -4.38 -6.69
CA ARG A 108 -11.39 -2.94 -6.56
C ARG A 108 -11.67 -2.27 -7.89
N LEU A 109 -12.37 -1.14 -7.82
CA LEU A 109 -12.67 -0.27 -8.96
C LEU A 109 -12.01 1.08 -8.77
N LEU A 110 -11.43 1.59 -9.85
CA LEU A 110 -10.76 2.89 -9.90
C LEU A 110 -11.18 3.60 -11.18
N GLY A 111 -11.45 4.90 -11.12
CA GLY A 111 -11.68 5.70 -12.30
C GLY A 111 -10.43 6.48 -12.68
N ILE A 112 -10.15 6.56 -13.98
CA ILE A 112 -9.10 7.40 -14.53
C ILE A 112 -9.69 8.39 -15.53
N ILE A 113 -9.20 9.62 -15.55
CA ILE A 113 -9.53 10.63 -16.53
C ILE A 113 -8.46 10.62 -17.61
N VAL A 114 -8.93 10.69 -18.86
CA VAL A 114 -8.12 10.73 -20.08
C VAL A 114 -8.66 11.81 -21.00
N ASP A 115 -7.89 12.23 -22.00
CA ASP A 115 -8.32 13.31 -22.90
C ASP A 115 -9.46 12.84 -23.79
N LYS A 116 -9.20 11.74 -24.49
CA LYS A 116 -10.11 11.15 -25.46
C LYS A 116 -9.89 9.66 -25.53
N ILE A 117 -10.98 8.91 -25.45
CA ILE A 117 -11.00 7.47 -25.70
C ILE A 117 -11.22 7.27 -27.19
N ASP A 118 -10.35 6.50 -27.84
CA ASP A 118 -10.33 6.33 -29.29
C ASP A 118 -11.11 5.07 -29.70
N LYS A 119 -10.50 3.89 -29.57
CA LYS A 119 -11.09 2.60 -29.97
C LYS A 119 -10.49 1.44 -29.19
N VAL A 120 -11.12 0.27 -29.30
CA VAL A 120 -10.47 -1.00 -28.89
C VAL A 120 -9.57 -1.46 -30.03
N VAL A 121 -8.32 -1.76 -29.72
CA VAL A 121 -7.34 -2.28 -30.67
C VAL A 121 -6.93 -3.69 -30.25
N GLY A 122 -6.92 -4.61 -31.21
CA GLY A 122 -6.40 -5.97 -31.04
C GLY A 122 -5.05 -6.10 -31.71
N ILE A 123 -4.07 -6.63 -30.98
CA ILE A 123 -2.69 -6.84 -31.45
C ILE A 123 -2.24 -8.24 -31.06
N SER A 124 -1.12 -8.69 -31.63
CA SER A 124 -0.39 -9.82 -31.06
C SER A 124 0.46 -9.36 -29.88
N SER A 125 0.34 -10.04 -28.74
CA SER A 125 1.16 -9.83 -27.54
C SER A 125 2.65 -9.92 -27.84
N SER A 126 3.03 -10.75 -28.81
CA SER A 126 4.41 -10.90 -29.30
C SER A 126 4.98 -9.66 -30.00
N SER A 127 4.12 -8.74 -30.46
CA SER A 127 4.52 -7.47 -31.07
C SER A 127 4.82 -6.36 -30.06
N ILE A 128 4.51 -6.59 -28.78
CA ILE A 128 4.78 -5.64 -27.69
C ILE A 128 6.28 -5.64 -27.41
N GLN A 129 6.91 -4.50 -27.66
CA GLN A 129 8.32 -4.28 -27.37
C GLN A 129 8.49 -3.76 -25.94
N PRO A 130 9.63 -4.06 -25.29
CA PRO A 130 9.92 -3.51 -23.97
C PRO A 130 9.97 -1.97 -24.03
N PRO A 131 9.63 -1.29 -22.93
CA PRO A 131 9.66 0.16 -22.89
C PRO A 131 11.08 0.70 -23.10
N HIS A 132 11.23 1.73 -23.93
CA HIS A 132 12.52 2.38 -24.20
C HIS A 132 12.66 3.67 -23.36
N PRO A 133 13.83 4.01 -22.81
CA PRO A 133 14.05 5.24 -22.03
C PRO A 133 13.73 6.57 -22.76
N ILE A 134 13.45 6.53 -24.07
CA ILE A 134 13.06 7.70 -24.87
C ILE A 134 11.65 8.18 -24.50
N PHE A 135 10.84 7.36 -23.82
CA PHE A 135 9.49 7.71 -23.37
C PHE A 135 9.44 8.51 -22.05
N GLY A 136 10.53 9.23 -21.71
CA GLY A 136 10.85 9.83 -20.41
C GLY A 136 9.91 10.93 -19.86
N ASP A 137 8.74 11.17 -20.45
CA ASP A 137 7.72 12.04 -19.86
C ASP A 137 6.89 11.31 -18.79
N ILE A 138 7.00 9.98 -18.73
CA ILE A 138 6.34 9.13 -17.72
C ILE A 138 7.39 8.18 -17.17
N ASN A 139 7.29 7.87 -15.87
CA ASN A 139 8.18 6.89 -15.26
C ASN A 139 8.04 5.52 -15.96
N ILE A 140 9.16 4.99 -16.45
CA ILE A 140 9.23 3.74 -17.20
C ILE A 140 8.64 2.55 -16.41
N LYS A 141 8.63 2.62 -15.07
CA LYS A 141 8.05 1.60 -14.18
C LYS A 141 6.54 1.38 -14.41
N PHE A 142 5.86 2.38 -14.96
CA PHE A 142 4.42 2.39 -15.24
C PHE A 142 4.05 1.84 -16.63
N ILE A 143 5.06 1.52 -17.45
CA ILE A 143 4.86 1.08 -18.83
C ILE A 143 5.13 -0.42 -18.91
N SER A 144 4.15 -1.20 -19.39
CA SER A 144 4.34 -2.63 -19.64
C SER A 144 5.08 -2.87 -20.96
N GLY A 145 4.88 -2.00 -21.95
CA GLY A 145 5.58 -2.03 -23.23
C GLY A 145 5.08 -1.00 -24.21
N VAL A 146 5.61 -1.04 -25.42
CA VAL A 146 5.17 -0.20 -26.54
C VAL A 146 4.88 -1.06 -27.75
N VAL A 147 3.91 -0.64 -28.55
CA VAL A 147 3.51 -1.36 -29.77
C VAL A 147 3.20 -0.38 -30.88
N GLU A 148 3.67 -0.67 -32.08
CA GLU A 148 3.24 0.02 -33.28
C GLU A 148 2.10 -0.77 -33.93
N HIS A 149 0.97 -0.12 -34.14
CA HIS A 149 -0.18 -0.70 -34.84
C HIS A 149 -0.79 0.35 -35.77
N GLU A 150 -1.01 0.00 -37.04
CA GLU A 150 -1.51 0.92 -38.07
C GLU A 150 -0.70 2.23 -38.18
N LYS A 151 0.63 2.16 -38.05
CA LYS A 151 1.55 3.33 -38.06
C LYS A 151 1.32 4.33 -36.92
N ARG A 152 0.60 3.92 -35.86
CA ARG A 152 0.49 4.66 -34.60
C ARG A 152 1.25 3.90 -33.53
N LEU A 153 1.98 4.63 -32.71
CA LEU A 153 2.72 4.07 -31.58
C LEU A 153 1.88 4.21 -30.32
N TYR A 154 1.60 3.09 -29.65
CA TYR A 154 0.86 3.03 -28.41
C TYR A 154 1.78 2.70 -27.24
N ILE A 155 1.67 3.47 -26.16
CA ILE A 155 2.31 3.20 -24.88
C ILE A 155 1.34 2.39 -24.02
N ILE A 156 1.69 1.13 -23.72
CA ILE A 156 0.82 0.26 -22.92
C ILE A 156 1.13 0.48 -21.44
N LEU A 157 0.12 0.91 -20.69
CA LEU A 157 0.24 1.17 -19.26
C LEU A 157 0.04 -0.10 -18.44
N ASP A 158 0.91 -0.31 -17.46
CA ASP A 158 0.71 -1.28 -16.40
C ASP A 158 -0.08 -0.65 -15.24
N VAL A 159 -1.40 -0.67 -15.37
CA VAL A 159 -2.30 -0.07 -14.37
C VAL A 159 -2.22 -0.75 -13.01
N GLU A 160 -1.79 -2.01 -12.94
CA GLU A 160 -1.58 -2.69 -11.67
C GLU A 160 -0.34 -2.16 -10.96
N ARG A 161 0.75 -1.89 -11.69
CA ARG A 161 1.93 -1.22 -11.12
C ARG A 161 1.66 0.25 -10.76
N ILE A 162 0.95 0.98 -11.62
CA ILE A 162 0.63 2.40 -11.40
C ILE A 162 -0.17 2.60 -10.11
N PHE A 163 -1.13 1.70 -9.85
CA PHE A 163 -2.08 1.84 -8.75
C PHE A 163 -1.91 0.75 -7.69
N ARG A 164 -0.75 0.05 -7.70
CA ARG A 164 -0.36 -0.83 -6.60
C ARG A 164 -0.26 0.02 -5.35
N LYS A 165 -0.61 -0.54 -4.19
CA LYS A 165 -0.21 0.05 -2.90
C LYS A 165 1.31 0.19 -2.91
N GLU A 166 1.81 1.41 -2.98
CA GLU A 166 3.26 1.66 -3.06
C GLU A 166 3.91 1.49 -1.68
N GLU A 167 4.71 0.43 -1.56
CA GLU A 167 6.03 0.53 -0.96
C GLU A 167 6.94 1.16 -2.02
N GLU A 168 7.04 2.50 -2.05
CA GLU A 168 7.96 3.20 -2.94
C GLU A 168 9.36 3.28 -2.32
N LYS A 169 10.35 2.73 -3.05
CA LYS A 169 11.76 3.10 -2.92
C LYS A 169 11.98 4.41 -3.66
N GLU A 170 12.37 5.45 -2.93
CA GLU A 170 12.99 6.64 -3.50
C GLU A 170 14.43 6.32 -3.89
N GLU A 171 14.74 6.38 -5.19
CA GLU A 171 16.10 6.65 -5.66
C GLU A 171 16.15 8.11 -6.13
N SER A 172 16.86 8.94 -5.36
CA SER A 172 17.39 10.20 -5.83
C SER A 172 18.91 10.22 -5.59
N SER A 173 19.57 11.03 -6.41
CA SER A 173 20.91 10.84 -6.94
C SER A 173 22.02 11.59 -6.20
N ASN A 174 23.26 11.13 -6.46
CA ASN A 174 24.59 11.77 -6.31
C ASN A 174 25.17 11.80 -4.88
N VAL A 175 26.46 11.49 -4.65
CA VAL A 175 27.64 12.17 -5.21
C VAL A 175 28.86 11.23 -5.33
N ASN A 176 29.62 11.44 -6.41
CA ASN A 176 31.04 11.13 -6.62
C ASN A 176 31.90 10.96 -5.36
N GLU A 177 32.66 9.85 -5.29
CA GLU A 177 34.10 9.95 -5.02
C GLU A 177 34.87 9.01 -5.95
N ARG A 178 35.76 9.61 -6.74
CA ARG A 178 36.86 8.94 -7.42
C ARG A 178 37.90 8.57 -6.37
N ARG A 179 38.46 7.36 -6.46
CA ARG A 179 39.88 7.08 -6.18
C ARG A 179 40.27 5.74 -6.81
N ASP A 180 41.04 5.89 -7.88
CA ASP A 180 42.29 5.20 -8.20
C ASP A 180 42.40 3.69 -8.00
N THR A 181 42.70 3.06 -9.13
CA THR A 181 43.38 1.78 -9.31
C THR A 181 44.49 1.55 -8.29
N GLU A 182 44.41 0.47 -7.54
CA GLU A 182 45.59 -0.23 -7.03
C GLU A 182 45.30 -1.71 -6.81
N ASP A 183 46.35 -2.48 -7.01
CA ASP A 183 46.51 -3.92 -7.21
C ASP A 183 45.56 -4.90 -6.52
N VAL A 184 45.29 -6.00 -7.24
CA VAL A 184 44.87 -7.28 -6.68
C VAL A 184 46.11 -8.00 -6.13
N PRO A 185 46.18 -8.34 -4.83
CA PRO A 185 47.00 -9.45 -4.40
C PRO A 185 46.16 -10.60 -3.83
N ALA A 186 46.37 -11.75 -4.47
CA ALA A 186 46.41 -13.10 -3.93
C ALA A 186 45.63 -13.43 -2.63
N VAL A 187 44.70 -14.37 -2.81
CA VAL A 187 44.23 -15.32 -1.79
C VAL A 187 45.43 -15.98 -1.08
N GLN A 188 45.51 -15.88 0.25
CA GLN A 188 45.68 -17.06 1.14
C GLN A 188 45.55 -16.78 2.66
N LYS A 189 44.64 -17.57 3.26
CA LYS A 189 44.55 -18.19 4.60
C LYS A 189 44.17 -17.34 5.84
N GLY A 190 43.03 -17.71 6.42
CA GLY A 190 42.33 -17.13 7.60
C GLY A 190 43.01 -17.33 8.96
N PRO A 191 42.34 -16.93 10.07
CA PRO A 191 41.08 -17.50 10.58
C PRO A 191 39.96 -16.43 10.71
N ASP A 192 38.66 -16.70 10.54
CA ASP A 192 37.80 -17.56 11.37
C ASP A 192 36.68 -18.20 10.53
N LEU A 193 36.72 -19.53 10.35
CA LEU A 193 35.68 -20.31 9.67
C LEU A 193 34.59 -20.77 10.67
N ASN A 194 34.15 -19.86 11.53
CA ASN A 194 33.13 -20.11 12.55
C ASN A 194 32.13 -18.95 12.68
N ALA A 195 31.90 -18.16 11.62
CA ALA A 195 30.56 -17.60 11.48
C ALA A 195 29.63 -18.80 11.25
N SER A 196 28.97 -19.26 12.32
CA SER A 196 28.11 -20.44 12.26
C SER A 196 27.11 -20.27 11.12
N THR A 197 26.77 -21.34 10.40
CA THR A 197 25.73 -21.32 9.33
C THR A 197 24.48 -20.55 9.76
N GLU A 198 24.20 -20.57 11.05
CA GLU A 198 23.13 -19.83 11.70
C GLU A 198 23.26 -18.30 11.67
N GLN A 199 24.47 -17.73 11.84
CA GLN A 199 24.69 -16.28 11.72
C GLN A 199 24.44 -15.78 10.29
N LEU A 200 24.85 -16.57 9.29
CA LEU A 200 24.57 -16.30 7.88
C LEU A 200 23.07 -16.43 7.58
N ASP A 201 22.43 -17.51 8.04
CA ASP A 201 20.99 -17.70 7.85
C ASP A 201 20.17 -16.55 8.49
N ARG A 202 20.61 -16.02 9.65
CA ARG A 202 19.98 -14.88 10.31
C ARG A 202 20.14 -13.58 9.51
N SER A 203 21.33 -13.29 8.97
CA SER A 203 21.52 -12.08 8.16
C SER A 203 20.66 -12.11 6.90
N PHE A 204 20.53 -13.29 6.26
CA PHE A 204 19.64 -13.44 5.10
C PHE A 204 18.17 -13.25 5.43
N ILE A 205 17.68 -13.71 6.59
CA ILE A 205 16.29 -13.44 7.00
C ILE A 205 16.05 -11.94 7.17
N ASN A 206 16.99 -11.20 7.75
CA ASN A 206 16.83 -9.75 7.89
C ASN A 206 16.74 -9.05 6.52
N GLU A 207 17.63 -9.39 5.59
CA GLU A 207 17.64 -8.82 4.22
C GLU A 207 16.37 -9.18 3.43
N THR A 208 15.89 -10.41 3.57
CA THR A 208 14.69 -10.88 2.85
C THR A 208 13.40 -10.32 3.45
N LEU A 209 13.32 -10.12 4.77
CA LEU A 209 12.21 -9.41 5.42
C LEU A 209 12.12 -7.95 4.97
N GLN A 210 13.27 -7.28 4.86
CA GLN A 210 13.34 -5.92 4.31
C GLN A 210 12.90 -5.90 2.85
N THR A 211 13.33 -6.88 2.05
CA THR A 211 13.05 -6.92 0.61
C THR A 211 11.58 -7.23 0.30
N PHE A 212 10.96 -8.16 1.03
CA PHE A 212 9.64 -8.70 0.68
C PHE A 212 8.49 -8.14 1.50
N ALA A 213 8.75 -7.49 2.63
CA ALA A 213 7.72 -6.95 3.52
C ALA A 213 8.05 -5.55 4.07
N ASN A 214 9.13 -4.92 3.59
CA ASN A 214 9.65 -3.65 4.10
C ASN A 214 9.79 -3.65 5.65
N PHE A 215 10.12 -4.81 6.23
CA PHE A 215 10.27 -4.99 7.66
C PHE A 215 11.75 -4.89 8.04
N HIS A 216 12.09 -3.94 8.92
CA HIS A 216 13.48 -3.64 9.27
C HIS A 216 13.82 -4.20 10.65
N VAL A 217 14.80 -5.09 10.70
CA VAL A 217 15.24 -5.72 11.95
C VAL A 217 16.18 -4.79 12.70
N THR A 218 15.64 -4.15 13.72
CA THR A 218 16.34 -3.18 14.59
C THR A 218 16.10 -3.54 16.05
N ASP A 219 16.66 -2.78 16.98
CA ASP A 219 16.47 -3.02 18.41
C ASP A 219 15.00 -2.93 18.86
N VAL A 220 14.13 -2.31 18.05
CA VAL A 220 12.67 -2.28 18.26
C VAL A 220 12.04 -3.66 18.29
N ASN A 221 12.52 -4.59 17.45
CA ASN A 221 11.91 -5.90 17.24
C ASN A 221 12.92 -7.07 17.26
N ARG A 222 14.23 -6.82 17.38
CA ARG A 222 15.32 -7.81 17.27
C ARG A 222 15.08 -9.03 18.15
N LYS A 223 14.73 -8.80 19.42
CA LYS A 223 14.46 -9.88 20.39
C LYS A 223 13.33 -10.80 19.94
N TRP A 224 12.33 -10.28 19.25
CA TRP A 224 11.24 -11.07 18.70
C TRP A 224 11.69 -11.84 17.45
N VAL A 225 12.37 -11.17 16.51
CA VAL A 225 12.86 -11.79 15.26
C VAL A 225 13.79 -12.96 15.55
N GLU A 226 14.70 -12.81 16.52
CA GLU A 226 15.63 -13.86 16.94
C GLU A 226 14.90 -15.11 17.44
N ARG A 227 13.85 -14.96 18.26
CA ARG A 227 13.03 -16.09 18.74
C ARG A 227 12.22 -16.70 17.60
N ARG A 228 11.61 -15.86 16.77
CA ARG A 228 10.78 -16.29 15.64
C ARG A 228 11.58 -17.08 14.61
N PHE A 229 12.85 -16.72 14.42
CA PHE A 229 13.77 -17.40 13.53
C PHE A 229 13.98 -18.89 13.91
N ASP A 230 14.12 -19.19 15.20
CA ASP A 230 14.29 -20.57 15.67
C ASP A 230 13.05 -21.44 15.38
N ASP A 231 11.86 -20.87 15.59
CA ASP A 231 10.59 -21.50 15.24
C ASP A 231 10.46 -21.69 13.72
N TRP A 232 10.80 -20.66 12.94
CA TRP A 232 10.75 -20.69 11.48
C TRP A 232 11.64 -21.78 10.90
N ARG A 233 12.87 -21.88 11.39
CA ARG A 233 13.81 -22.93 11.01
C ARG A 233 13.26 -24.32 11.28
N SER A 234 12.56 -24.50 12.39
CA SER A 234 11.93 -25.78 12.77
C SER A 234 10.77 -26.13 11.83
N ILE A 235 9.92 -25.15 11.50
CA ILE A 235 8.82 -25.30 10.53
C ILE A 235 9.37 -25.69 9.16
N ARG A 236 10.36 -24.94 8.65
CA ARG A 236 10.95 -25.16 7.31
C ARG A 236 11.65 -26.51 7.18
N LYS A 237 12.37 -26.96 8.22
CA LYS A 237 12.92 -28.32 8.29
C LYS A 237 11.84 -29.40 8.20
N GLY A 238 10.70 -29.20 8.88
CA GLY A 238 9.58 -30.13 8.86
C GLY A 238 8.96 -30.33 7.46
N VAL A 239 9.01 -29.31 6.61
CA VAL A 239 8.50 -29.34 5.23
C VAL A 239 9.58 -29.44 4.16
N SER A 240 10.85 -29.67 4.54
CA SER A 240 12.00 -29.73 3.63
C SER A 240 12.16 -28.50 2.72
N LYS A 241 11.83 -27.31 3.22
CA LYS A 241 12.01 -26.03 2.52
C LYS A 241 13.28 -25.31 3.00
N PRO A 242 13.90 -24.44 2.16
CA PRO A 242 14.98 -23.58 2.61
C PRO A 242 14.52 -22.63 3.73
N VAL A 243 15.46 -22.24 4.60
CA VAL A 243 15.17 -21.30 5.71
C VAL A 243 14.92 -19.90 5.16
N GLN A 244 15.55 -19.54 4.04
CA GLN A 244 15.37 -18.27 3.36
C GLN A 244 13.90 -18.07 2.94
N LEU A 245 13.45 -16.81 2.97
CA LEU A 245 12.16 -16.44 2.43
C LEU A 245 12.26 -16.44 0.90
N GLU A 246 11.39 -17.19 0.22
CA GLU A 246 11.40 -17.29 -1.24
C GLU A 246 10.55 -16.19 -1.91
N GLY A 247 9.75 -15.46 -1.13
CA GLY A 247 8.94 -14.34 -1.61
C GLY A 247 8.02 -13.72 -0.56
N PRO A 248 7.11 -12.82 -0.97
CA PRO A 248 6.21 -12.10 -0.05
C PRO A 248 5.29 -12.98 0.79
N GLU A 249 4.84 -14.13 0.26
CA GLU A 249 4.01 -15.07 1.01
C GLU A 249 4.76 -15.66 2.22
N ASP A 250 6.03 -16.03 2.02
CA ASP A 250 6.90 -16.52 3.09
C ASP A 250 7.15 -15.43 4.14
N ALA A 251 7.35 -14.18 3.71
CA ALA A 251 7.50 -13.05 4.62
C ALA A 251 6.22 -12.80 5.44
N GLN A 252 5.05 -12.89 4.82
CA GLN A 252 3.76 -12.78 5.50
C GLN A 252 3.56 -13.91 6.52
N GLU A 253 3.92 -15.16 6.17
CA GLU A 253 3.87 -16.31 7.07
C GLU A 253 4.85 -16.14 8.26
N PHE A 254 6.05 -15.63 7.98
CA PHE A 254 7.04 -15.32 9.01
C PHE A 254 6.51 -14.28 10.01
N LEU A 255 5.92 -13.20 9.49
CA LEU A 255 5.41 -12.07 10.27
C LEU A 255 4.02 -12.28 10.86
N GLN A 256 3.28 -13.35 10.52
CA GLN A 256 1.94 -13.59 11.06
C GLN A 256 1.87 -13.49 12.61
N PRO A 257 2.77 -14.11 13.39
CA PRO A 257 2.78 -13.96 14.85
C PRO A 257 3.33 -12.62 15.34
N PHE A 258 3.87 -11.77 14.46
CA PHE A 258 4.35 -10.42 14.80
C PHE A 258 3.19 -9.51 15.15
N TYR A 259 2.14 -9.50 14.33
CA TYR A 259 1.05 -8.55 14.43
C TYR A 259 0.30 -8.64 15.75
N SER A 260 -0.14 -7.48 16.22
CA SER A 260 -0.93 -7.35 17.42
C SER A 260 -2.33 -7.95 17.23
N PRO A 261 -3.00 -8.41 18.31
CA PRO A 261 -4.36 -8.94 18.20
C PRO A 261 -5.31 -7.90 17.60
N TYR A 262 -6.27 -8.34 16.79
CA TYR A 262 -7.24 -7.45 16.14
C TYR A 262 -6.59 -6.39 15.22
N ASN A 263 -5.40 -6.66 14.66
CA ASN A 263 -4.89 -5.84 13.57
C ASN A 263 -5.94 -5.77 12.43
N SER A 264 -6.27 -4.56 12.00
CA SER A 264 -7.27 -4.30 10.96
C SER A 264 -8.69 -4.84 11.26
N MET A 265 -9.04 -5.00 12.55
CA MET A 265 -10.34 -5.43 13.04
C MET A 265 -10.81 -4.58 14.22
N LEU A 266 -12.12 -4.58 14.50
CA LEU A 266 -12.63 -4.05 15.77
C LEU A 266 -12.12 -4.92 16.93
N TRP A 267 -11.74 -4.29 18.03
CA TRP A 267 -11.22 -4.98 19.20
C TRP A 267 -12.30 -5.82 19.89
N SER A 268 -11.94 -6.97 20.45
CA SER A 268 -12.89 -7.71 21.30
C SER A 268 -13.08 -7.01 22.65
N GLU A 269 -14.16 -7.35 23.35
CA GLU A 269 -14.42 -6.81 24.68
C GLU A 269 -13.26 -7.12 25.66
N ALA A 270 -12.69 -8.33 25.56
CA ALA A 270 -11.56 -8.74 26.38
C ALA A 270 -10.31 -7.89 26.09
N TYR A 271 -10.03 -7.60 24.82
CA TYR A 271 -8.90 -6.76 24.44
C TYR A 271 -9.13 -5.30 24.82
N CYS A 272 -10.35 -4.78 24.66
CA CYS A 272 -10.72 -3.45 25.14
C CYS A 272 -10.43 -3.30 26.64
N LYS A 273 -10.83 -4.27 27.47
CA LYS A 273 -10.53 -4.26 28.92
C LYS A 273 -9.03 -4.33 29.23
N GLN A 274 -8.26 -5.06 28.43
CA GLN A 274 -6.80 -5.11 28.57
C GLN A 274 -6.12 -3.79 28.21
N VAL A 275 -6.64 -3.03 27.24
CA VAL A 275 -6.15 -1.68 26.96
C VAL A 275 -6.59 -0.73 28.06
N GLU A 276 -7.84 -0.83 28.50
CA GLU A 276 -8.46 0.05 29.50
C GLU A 276 -7.74 0.04 30.85
N GLN A 277 -7.15 -1.09 31.25
CA GLN A 277 -6.43 -1.21 32.52
C GLN A 277 -5.22 -0.26 32.64
N TYR A 278 -4.66 0.18 31.50
CA TYR A 278 -3.53 1.10 31.47
C TYR A 278 -3.97 2.56 31.45
N LEU A 279 -5.23 2.84 31.13
CA LEU A 279 -5.74 4.20 31.07
C LEU A 279 -5.86 4.80 32.48
N PRO A 280 -5.43 6.07 32.70
CA PRO A 280 -5.54 6.72 34.01
C PRO A 280 -6.97 6.71 34.56
N GLU A 281 -7.14 6.77 35.88
CA GLU A 281 -8.48 6.87 36.47
C GLU A 281 -9.16 8.20 36.11
N THR A 282 -8.39 9.28 35.99
CA THR A 282 -8.87 10.62 35.64
C THR A 282 -7.98 11.25 34.59
N LEU A 283 -8.60 12.05 33.70
CA LEU A 283 -7.94 12.83 32.66
C LEU A 283 -8.52 14.24 32.63
N GLY A 284 -7.81 15.14 31.93
CA GLY A 284 -8.28 16.49 31.70
C GLY A 284 -9.55 16.52 30.82
N LYS A 285 -10.20 17.70 30.77
CA LYS A 285 -11.41 17.92 29.96
C LYS A 285 -11.20 17.69 28.46
N ASN A 286 -9.95 17.80 27.97
CA ASN A 286 -9.59 17.61 26.58
C ASN A 286 -8.58 16.46 26.48
N ILE A 287 -8.98 15.35 25.87
CA ILE A 287 -8.14 14.19 25.64
C ILE A 287 -7.69 14.22 24.18
N VAL A 288 -6.38 14.27 23.96
CA VAL A 288 -5.78 14.30 22.63
C VAL A 288 -5.04 13.00 22.39
N VAL A 289 -5.33 12.36 21.26
CA VAL A 289 -4.71 11.10 20.85
C VAL A 289 -4.10 11.26 19.46
N TRP A 290 -2.93 10.66 19.25
CA TRP A 290 -2.36 10.49 17.91
C TRP A 290 -2.35 9.00 17.54
N ASN A 291 -2.90 8.63 16.39
CA ASN A 291 -2.85 7.27 15.85
C ASN A 291 -2.17 7.29 14.47
N PRO A 292 -0.83 7.22 14.42
CA PRO A 292 -0.10 7.03 13.17
C PRO A 292 -0.30 5.62 12.61
N GLY A 293 -0.50 5.54 11.29
CA GLY A 293 -0.77 4.29 10.57
C GLY A 293 -2.14 3.68 10.89
N CYS A 294 -3.19 4.51 10.98
CA CYS A 294 -4.51 4.07 11.45
C CYS A 294 -5.24 3.10 10.50
N GLY A 295 -4.73 2.90 9.28
CA GLY A 295 -5.37 2.12 8.23
C GLY A 295 -6.80 2.60 7.96
N ARG A 296 -7.77 1.68 8.03
CA ARG A 296 -9.20 1.99 7.85
C ARG A 296 -9.89 2.54 9.11
N GLY A 297 -9.12 2.83 10.16
CA GLY A 297 -9.61 3.43 11.41
C GLY A 297 -10.24 2.47 12.41
N LEU A 298 -10.17 1.16 12.21
CA LEU A 298 -10.86 0.18 13.06
C LEU A 298 -10.33 0.16 14.51
N GLU A 299 -9.02 0.24 14.69
CA GLU A 299 -8.44 0.41 16.04
C GLU A 299 -8.68 1.81 16.61
N THR A 300 -8.71 2.83 15.75
CA THR A 300 -9.02 4.21 16.13
C THR A 300 -10.43 4.30 16.71
N TYR A 301 -11.42 3.72 16.04
CA TYR A 301 -12.80 3.62 16.54
C TYR A 301 -12.87 2.80 17.82
N SER A 302 -12.13 1.69 17.89
CA SER A 302 -12.09 0.85 19.09
C SER A 302 -11.61 1.65 20.31
N LEU A 303 -10.52 2.40 20.15
CA LEU A 303 -10.00 3.28 21.19
C LEU A 303 -10.95 4.45 21.49
N ALA A 304 -11.56 5.07 20.48
CA ALA A 304 -12.53 6.15 20.67
C ALA A 304 -13.72 5.71 21.54
N CYS A 305 -14.26 4.51 21.31
CA CYS A 305 -15.34 3.95 22.12
C CYS A 305 -14.90 3.69 23.56
N ILE A 306 -13.68 3.17 23.79
CA ILE A 306 -13.14 2.97 25.15
C ILE A 306 -13.02 4.31 25.88
N LEU A 307 -12.44 5.31 25.21
CA LEU A 307 -12.26 6.64 25.80
C LEU A 307 -13.61 7.31 26.10
N LYS A 308 -14.58 7.21 25.20
CA LYS A 308 -15.93 7.75 25.42
C LYS A 308 -16.66 7.06 26.57
N ALA A 309 -16.52 5.73 26.68
CA ALA A 309 -17.10 4.96 27.78
C ALA A 309 -16.49 5.35 29.14
N ARG A 310 -15.16 5.51 29.19
CA ARG A 310 -14.42 5.77 30.43
C ARG A 310 -14.46 7.24 30.86
N TYR A 311 -14.47 8.17 29.90
CA TYR A 311 -14.44 9.61 30.14
C TYR A 311 -15.59 10.34 29.41
N PRO A 312 -16.86 10.08 29.78
CA PRO A 312 -18.03 10.56 29.03
C PRO A 312 -18.13 12.09 28.93
N GLU A 313 -17.60 12.81 29.92
CA GLU A 313 -17.62 14.28 30.00
C GLU A 313 -16.41 14.95 29.31
N SER A 314 -15.45 14.17 28.81
CA SER A 314 -14.26 14.70 28.16
C SER A 314 -14.46 14.91 26.67
N LEU A 315 -13.91 15.99 26.14
CA LEU A 315 -13.81 16.22 24.71
C LEU A 315 -12.62 15.44 24.16
N ILE A 316 -12.91 14.40 23.39
CA ILE A 316 -11.91 13.52 22.79
C ILE A 316 -11.59 14.00 21.39
N LYS A 317 -10.30 14.14 21.08
CA LYS A 317 -9.82 14.41 19.71
C LYS A 317 -8.70 13.43 19.34
N ILE A 318 -8.97 12.57 18.37
CA ILE A 318 -8.02 11.59 17.85
C ILE A 318 -7.55 12.04 16.46
N TRP A 319 -6.25 12.27 16.30
CA TRP A 319 -5.60 12.52 15.02
C TRP A 319 -5.16 11.18 14.44
N ALA A 320 -5.94 10.64 13.51
CA ALA A 320 -5.71 9.34 12.91
C ALA A 320 -5.14 9.53 11.51
N VAL A 321 -3.88 9.14 11.31
CA VAL A 321 -3.15 9.45 10.07
C VAL A 321 -2.64 8.20 9.39
N ASP A 322 -2.65 8.21 8.06
CA ASP A 322 -2.13 7.10 7.27
C ASP A 322 -1.67 7.58 5.88
N LYS A 323 -0.67 6.90 5.31
CA LYS A 323 -0.19 7.15 3.94
C LYS A 323 -1.04 6.46 2.86
N ASP A 324 -1.98 5.58 3.24
CA ASP A 324 -2.97 5.00 2.34
C ASP A 324 -4.23 5.89 2.30
N LEU A 325 -4.28 6.76 1.28
CA LEU A 325 -5.42 7.65 1.04
C LEU A 325 -6.74 6.89 0.89
N MET A 326 -6.73 5.68 0.34
CA MET A 326 -7.95 4.88 0.18
C MET A 326 -8.45 4.39 1.53
N ALA A 327 -7.55 4.07 2.45
CA ALA A 327 -7.92 3.70 3.81
C ALA A 327 -8.51 4.90 4.58
N ILE A 328 -7.86 6.07 4.48
CA ILE A 328 -8.32 7.33 5.09
C ILE A 328 -9.68 7.77 4.57
N SER A 329 -9.88 7.78 3.26
CA SER A 329 -11.15 8.21 2.66
C SER A 329 -12.31 7.26 2.98
N ALA A 330 -12.04 5.96 3.14
CA ALA A 330 -13.06 4.97 3.49
C ALA A 330 -13.43 5.00 4.99
N ALA A 331 -12.50 5.36 5.88
CA ALA A 331 -12.65 5.23 7.34
C ALA A 331 -13.89 5.93 7.94
N PRO A 332 -14.26 7.18 7.57
CA PRO A 332 -15.47 7.84 8.08
C PRO A 332 -16.78 7.19 7.65
N THR A 333 -16.75 6.48 6.52
CA THR A 333 -17.92 5.88 5.87
C THR A 333 -18.07 4.39 6.16
N ILE A 334 -17.25 3.85 7.05
CA ILE A 334 -17.26 2.42 7.38
C ILE A 334 -18.64 2.00 7.92
N SER A 335 -19.10 0.86 7.43
CA SER A 335 -20.36 0.23 7.82
C SER A 335 -20.18 -1.28 7.98
N PHE A 336 -20.97 -1.86 8.88
CA PHE A 336 -20.87 -3.25 9.28
C PHE A 336 -22.22 -3.95 9.15
N SER A 337 -22.18 -5.25 8.85
CA SER A 337 -23.37 -6.09 9.05
C SER A 337 -23.62 -6.22 10.56
N PRO A 338 -24.88 -6.26 11.03
CA PRO A 338 -25.18 -6.34 12.46
C PRO A 338 -24.52 -7.53 13.20
N GLY A 339 -24.25 -8.64 12.52
CA GLY A 339 -23.57 -9.81 13.10
C GLY A 339 -22.05 -9.70 13.21
N ASP A 340 -21.43 -8.75 12.50
CA ASP A 340 -19.97 -8.57 12.47
C ASP A 340 -19.47 -7.62 13.57
N VAL A 341 -20.40 -7.00 14.31
CA VAL A 341 -20.11 -5.99 15.33
C VAL A 341 -20.14 -6.62 16.73
N PRO A 342 -19.03 -6.58 17.49
CA PRO A 342 -19.05 -6.96 18.90
C PRO A 342 -20.08 -6.16 19.72
N GLU A 343 -20.83 -6.84 20.61
CA GLU A 343 -21.95 -6.24 21.34
C GLU A 343 -21.62 -4.92 22.06
N HIS A 344 -20.43 -4.82 22.64
CA HIS A 344 -19.99 -3.64 23.39
C HIS A 344 -19.82 -2.38 22.54
N PHE A 345 -19.74 -2.48 21.21
CA PHE A 345 -19.73 -1.32 20.32
C PHE A 345 -21.13 -0.82 19.95
N LYS A 346 -22.17 -1.65 20.06
CA LYS A 346 -23.53 -1.28 19.64
C LYS A 346 -24.07 0.00 20.28
N PRO A 347 -23.80 0.32 21.56
CA PRO A 347 -24.22 1.59 22.16
C PRO A 347 -23.65 2.84 21.48
N PHE A 348 -22.55 2.69 20.72
CA PHE A 348 -21.85 3.76 20.01
C PHE A 348 -22.18 3.80 18.52
N MET A 349 -23.16 3.01 18.08
CA MET A 349 -23.48 2.83 16.67
C MET A 349 -24.93 3.20 16.37
N VAL A 350 -25.18 3.54 15.10
CA VAL A 350 -26.48 3.89 14.56
C VAL A 350 -26.74 3.08 13.30
N GLU A 351 -28.01 2.76 13.06
CA GLU A 351 -28.43 2.09 11.84
C GLU A 351 -28.42 3.08 10.67
N GLY A 352 -27.75 2.70 9.59
CA GLY A 352 -27.68 3.45 8.34
C GLY A 352 -28.18 2.63 7.17
N THR A 353 -28.21 3.25 5.99
CA THR A 353 -28.71 2.62 4.75
C THR A 353 -27.86 1.43 4.26
N LYS A 354 -26.59 1.35 4.71
CA LYS A 354 -25.62 0.31 4.33
C LYS A 354 -25.28 -0.66 5.47
N GLY A 355 -25.99 -0.58 6.61
CA GLY A 355 -25.70 -1.35 7.82
C GLY A 355 -25.42 -0.46 9.03
N LEU A 356 -24.82 -1.02 10.08
CA LEU A 356 -24.45 -0.27 11.28
C LEU A 356 -23.20 0.57 11.02
N GLY A 357 -23.21 1.84 11.44
CA GLY A 357 -22.04 2.71 11.45
C GLY A 357 -21.86 3.37 12.82
N PHE A 358 -20.67 3.90 13.11
CA PHE A 358 -20.47 4.67 14.34
C PHE A 358 -21.32 5.95 14.37
N SER A 359 -21.77 6.32 15.56
CA SER A 359 -22.53 7.55 15.80
C SER A 359 -21.72 8.80 15.45
N SER A 360 -22.39 9.93 15.24
CA SER A 360 -21.71 11.21 15.00
C SER A 360 -20.82 11.62 16.19
N ASP A 361 -21.26 11.34 17.43
CA ASP A 361 -20.46 11.62 18.64
C ASP A 361 -19.09 10.92 18.62
N ILE A 362 -19.03 9.67 18.14
CA ILE A 362 -17.74 8.98 17.94
C ILE A 362 -17.01 9.52 16.73
N LYS A 363 -17.68 9.68 15.58
CA LYS A 363 -17.04 10.10 14.33
C LYS A 363 -16.40 11.49 14.44
N ASP A 364 -17.09 12.44 15.08
CA ASP A 364 -16.64 13.82 15.23
C ASP A 364 -15.42 13.94 16.17
N SER A 365 -15.23 12.94 17.05
CA SER A 365 -14.03 12.82 17.90
C SER A 365 -12.77 12.42 17.12
N ILE A 366 -12.89 11.92 15.89
CA ILE A 366 -11.77 11.43 15.08
C ILE A 366 -11.54 12.35 13.89
N LEU A 367 -10.28 12.71 13.64
CA LEU A 367 -9.82 13.44 12.48
C LEU A 367 -8.93 12.51 11.66
N PHE A 368 -9.47 11.99 10.56
CA PHE A 368 -8.73 11.17 9.62
C PHE A 368 -7.98 12.05 8.62
N GLU A 369 -6.66 11.91 8.55
CA GLU A 369 -5.82 12.70 7.63
C GLU A 369 -4.87 11.80 6.83
N TYR A 370 -4.69 12.15 5.56
CA TYR A 370 -3.60 11.59 4.77
C TYR A 370 -2.30 12.26 5.21
N SER A 371 -1.34 11.46 5.70
CA SER A 371 -0.03 11.95 6.09
C SER A 371 0.99 10.82 6.03
N ASP A 372 2.15 11.13 5.48
CA ASP A 372 3.32 10.26 5.61
C ASP A 372 4.07 10.65 6.89
N ILE A 373 4.04 9.74 7.86
CA ILE A 373 4.65 9.93 9.19
C ILE A 373 6.18 10.09 9.14
N THR A 374 6.81 9.84 7.99
CA THR A 374 8.24 10.08 7.78
C THR A 374 8.58 11.56 7.55
N ASN A 375 7.59 12.40 7.25
CA ASN A 375 7.74 13.84 7.00
C ASN A 375 7.50 14.72 8.24
N GLY A 376 7.33 14.11 9.41
CA GLY A 376 7.00 14.78 10.67
C GLY A 376 5.52 15.15 10.79
N SER A 377 5.09 15.37 12.03
CA SER A 377 3.68 15.55 12.41
C SER A 377 3.37 16.97 12.86
N THR A 378 2.22 17.48 12.42
CA THR A 378 1.64 18.74 12.90
C THR A 378 0.68 18.54 14.08
N VAL A 379 0.56 17.30 14.58
CA VAL A 379 -0.34 16.95 15.69
C VAL A 379 0.09 17.69 16.96
N PRO A 380 -0.86 18.22 17.75
CA PRO A 380 -0.57 18.87 19.03
C PRO A 380 -0.12 17.89 20.11
N ASP A 381 0.34 18.41 21.24
CA ASP A 381 0.72 17.60 22.40
C ASP A 381 -0.44 16.70 22.84
N CYS A 382 -0.15 15.41 22.99
CA CYS A 382 -1.13 14.34 23.16
C CYS A 382 -0.99 13.63 24.50
N ASP A 383 -2.12 13.14 25.00
CA ASP A 383 -2.18 12.28 26.18
C ASP A 383 -1.82 10.84 25.81
N PHE A 384 -2.19 10.41 24.60
CA PHE A 384 -1.94 9.06 24.11
C PHE A 384 -1.41 9.04 22.68
N ILE A 385 -0.51 8.10 22.39
CA ILE A 385 -0.12 7.72 21.03
C ILE A 385 -0.47 6.24 20.82
N LEU A 386 -1.21 5.93 19.75
CA LEU A 386 -1.53 4.56 19.32
C LEU A 386 -0.73 4.25 18.04
N ALA A 387 0.42 3.61 18.16
CA ALA A 387 1.36 3.32 17.09
C ALA A 387 1.61 1.82 16.98
N ARG A 388 0.55 1.04 16.71
CA ARG A 388 0.61 -0.43 16.72
C ARG A 388 1.02 -1.00 15.38
N ASP A 389 2.04 -1.85 15.38
CA ASP A 389 2.50 -2.62 14.21
C ASP A 389 2.97 -1.72 13.04
N ILE A 390 3.56 -0.56 13.34
CA ILE A 390 4.00 0.42 12.32
C ILE A 390 5.49 0.73 12.36
N VAL A 391 6.13 0.74 13.54
CA VAL A 391 7.49 1.24 13.72
C VAL A 391 8.48 0.32 13.02
N SER A 392 8.25 -1.00 13.10
CA SER A 392 9.11 -2.02 12.51
C SER A 392 9.14 -2.02 10.98
N PHE A 393 8.22 -1.29 10.34
CA PHE A 393 8.12 -1.17 8.88
C PHE A 393 8.79 0.11 8.34
N LEU A 394 9.43 0.88 9.23
CA LEU A 394 10.26 2.03 8.90
C LEU A 394 11.74 1.64 8.94
N ASN A 395 12.58 2.32 8.16
CA ASN A 395 14.02 2.12 8.27
C ASN A 395 14.57 2.65 9.60
N GLN A 396 15.80 2.29 9.97
CA GLN A 396 16.37 2.64 11.28
C GLN A 396 16.38 4.15 11.57
N ALA A 397 16.69 4.99 10.58
CA ALA A 397 16.70 6.44 10.76
C ALA A 397 15.28 6.99 11.00
N GLN A 398 14.30 6.50 10.24
CA GLN A 398 12.90 6.87 10.39
C GLN A 398 12.33 6.38 11.73
N GLN A 399 12.71 5.20 12.20
CA GLN A 399 12.32 4.70 13.53
C GLN A 399 12.82 5.61 14.64
N GLN A 400 14.10 6.00 14.60
CA GLN A 400 14.68 6.91 15.58
C GLN A 400 13.99 8.28 15.57
N ALA A 401 13.74 8.83 14.38
CA ALA A 401 13.02 10.11 14.24
C ALA A 401 11.59 10.02 14.81
N LEU A 402 10.85 8.97 14.48
CA LEU A 402 9.47 8.79 14.93
C LEU A 402 9.38 8.56 16.44
N ILE A 403 10.28 7.76 17.04
CA ILE A 403 10.32 7.54 18.49
C ILE A 403 10.70 8.84 19.22
N ALA A 404 11.62 9.63 18.66
CA ALA A 404 11.96 10.95 19.21
C ALA A 404 10.75 11.90 19.17
N GLU A 405 10.01 11.91 18.06
CA GLU A 405 8.78 12.69 17.92
C GLU A 405 7.69 12.23 18.91
N PHE A 406 7.53 10.92 19.13
CA PHE A 406 6.64 10.41 20.17
C PHE A 406 6.99 10.95 21.56
N SER A 407 8.28 11.00 21.88
CA SER A 407 8.78 11.55 23.15
C SER A 407 8.55 13.06 23.29
N GLU A 408 8.59 13.80 22.18
CA GLU A 408 8.32 15.24 22.15
C GLU A 408 6.83 15.54 22.31
N LYS A 409 5.98 14.81 21.59
CA LYS A 409 4.52 15.06 21.52
C LYS A 409 3.75 14.54 22.73
N LEU A 410 4.28 13.56 23.47
CA LEU A 410 3.60 13.04 24.65
C LEU A 410 3.71 14.00 25.83
N ARG A 411 2.56 14.34 26.41
CA ARG A 411 2.48 15.08 27.67
C ARG A 411 3.11 14.30 28.82
N PRO A 412 3.45 14.97 29.94
CA PRO A 412 3.85 14.28 31.15
C PRO A 412 2.82 13.22 31.56
N GLN A 413 3.28 11.99 31.84
CA GLN A 413 2.45 10.81 32.11
C GLN A 413 1.61 10.28 30.94
N GLY A 414 1.79 10.82 29.73
CA GLY A 414 1.17 10.29 28.53
C GLY A 414 1.65 8.86 28.21
N LEU A 415 0.81 8.11 27.50
CA LEU A 415 1.07 6.70 27.19
C LEU A 415 1.27 6.48 25.69
N LEU A 416 2.29 5.71 25.35
CA LEU A 416 2.57 5.21 24.01
C LEU A 416 2.13 3.74 23.94
N PHE A 417 1.15 3.43 23.10
CA PHE A 417 0.70 2.07 22.80
C PHE A 417 1.38 1.60 21.52
N LEU A 418 2.13 0.51 21.58
CA LEU A 418 2.89 -0.07 20.46
C LEU A 418 2.38 -1.45 20.06
N GLY A 419 2.90 -1.95 18.94
CA GLY A 419 2.70 -3.34 18.56
C GLY A 419 3.19 -4.28 19.68
N LYS A 420 2.55 -5.44 19.84
CA LYS A 420 2.86 -6.39 20.94
C LYS A 420 4.33 -6.84 20.95
N ASN A 421 5.00 -6.75 19.80
CA ASN A 421 6.40 -7.13 19.58
C ASN A 421 7.29 -5.93 19.21
N GLU A 422 6.83 -4.72 19.51
CA GLU A 422 7.56 -3.47 19.29
C GLU A 422 7.89 -2.81 20.62
N TYR A 423 9.15 -2.40 20.77
CA TYR A 423 9.66 -1.74 21.96
C TYR A 423 10.50 -0.53 21.54
N PRO A 424 10.31 0.65 22.14
CA PRO A 424 11.15 1.80 21.82
C PRO A 424 12.57 1.52 22.34
N ASP A 425 13.56 1.68 21.47
CA ASP A 425 14.97 1.47 21.80
C ASP A 425 15.58 2.75 22.41
N SER A 426 15.16 3.10 23.62
CA SER A 426 15.86 4.13 24.39
C SER A 426 15.68 3.95 25.90
N ASN A 427 16.71 4.35 26.66
CA ASN A 427 16.67 4.38 28.13
C ASN A 427 15.69 5.44 28.68
N ASP A 428 15.01 6.19 27.81
CA ASP A 428 14.07 7.25 28.17
C ASP A 428 12.63 6.72 28.26
N TRP A 429 12.41 5.44 27.98
CA TRP A 429 11.09 4.80 28.04
C TRP A 429 11.04 3.72 29.11
N GLU A 430 10.00 3.79 29.93
CA GLU A 430 9.56 2.70 30.78
C GLU A 430 8.49 1.90 30.04
N CYS A 431 8.86 0.70 29.59
CA CYS A 431 7.94 -0.22 28.91
C CYS A 431 7.25 -1.12 29.94
N PHE A 432 5.93 -1.15 29.89
CA PHE A 432 5.09 -2.02 30.72
C PHE A 432 3.92 -2.56 29.90
N GLY A 433 3.55 -3.79 30.17
CA GLY A 433 2.55 -4.49 29.37
C GLY A 433 2.80 -5.99 29.40
N LYS A 434 1.73 -6.78 29.34
CA LYS A 434 1.82 -8.24 29.25
C LYS A 434 1.02 -8.74 28.05
N ASP A 435 1.57 -9.78 27.41
CA ASP A 435 0.96 -10.65 26.42
C ASP A 435 0.48 -9.98 25.11
N ALA A 436 -0.52 -9.11 25.20
CA ALA A 436 -1.32 -8.66 24.06
C ALA A 436 -1.23 -7.14 23.79
N VAL A 437 -0.82 -6.35 24.79
CA VAL A 437 -0.72 -4.88 24.69
C VAL A 437 0.67 -4.45 25.18
N SER A 438 1.42 -3.77 24.31
CA SER A 438 2.69 -3.13 24.65
C SER A 438 2.42 -1.65 24.93
N VAL A 439 2.78 -1.18 26.13
CA VAL A 439 2.64 0.22 26.54
C VAL A 439 3.99 0.75 27.00
N ALA A 440 4.27 2.01 26.72
CA ALA A 440 5.46 2.70 27.19
C ALA A 440 5.08 4.08 27.73
N ARG A 441 5.86 4.56 28.70
CA ARG A 441 5.78 5.92 29.23
C ARG A 441 7.18 6.52 29.21
N LYS A 442 7.26 7.81 28.93
CA LYS A 442 8.51 8.57 29.04
C LYS A 442 8.95 8.70 30.52
N LEU A 443 10.23 8.48 30.78
CA LEU A 443 10.86 8.60 32.11
C LEU A 443 11.13 10.05 32.54
#